data_AF-A0AAW4ICN8-F1
#
_entry.id   AF-A0AAW4ICN8-F1
#
_cell.length_a   1.000
_cell.length_b   1.000
_cell.length_c   1.000
_cell.angle_alpha   90.00
_cell.angle_beta   90.00
_cell.angle_gamma   90.00
#
_symmetry.space_group_name_H-M   'P 1'
#
loop_
_entity.id
_entity.type
_entity.pdbx_description
1 polymer ?
#
loop_
_entity_poly.entity_id
_entity_poly.type
_entity_poly.pdbx_seq_one_letter_code
_entity_poly.pdbx_strand_id
1 'polypeptide(L)' 'MTSKEIAKFFSGFAANQMLTHGALAATGTEFTVFGINYTRQLNTTAAIVWGILMLALIYYAWMRRGETGQR' A
#
# COMPACT_ATOMS: atom_id res chain seq x y z
N MET A 1 -5.13 -18.86 -8.34
CA MET A 1 -5.56 -17.58 -7.74
C MET A 1 -5.82 -16.59 -8.86
N THR A 2 -6.98 -15.94 -8.87
CA THR A 2 -7.36 -14.98 -9.92
C THR A 2 -6.64 -13.63 -9.73
N SER A 3 -6.50 -12.83 -10.78
CA SER A 3 -5.90 -11.49 -10.70
C SER A 3 -6.62 -10.58 -9.68
N LYS A 4 -7.94 -10.74 -9.53
CA LYS A 4 -8.72 -10.00 -8.53
C LYS A 4 -8.39 -10.46 -7.12
N GLU A 5 -8.26 -11.75 -6.86
CA GLU A 5 -7.86 -12.26 -5.53
C GLU A 5 -6.44 -11.83 -5.16
N ILE A 6 -5.51 -11.86 -6.12
CA ILE A 6 -4.15 -11.31 -5.97
C ILE A 6 -4.23 -9.84 -5.54
N ALA A 7 -5.02 -9.03 -6.25
CA ALA A 7 -5.17 -7.61 -5.95
C ALA A 7 -5.81 -7.36 -4.57
N LYS A 8 -6.77 -8.19 -4.13
CA LYS A 8 -7.32 -8.11 -2.78
C LYS A 8 -6.25 -8.36 -1.72
N PHE A 9 -5.45 -9.42 -1.89
CA PHE A 9 -4.35 -9.72 -0.97
C PHE A 9 -3.35 -8.55 -0.88
N PHE A 10 -2.89 -8.07 -2.03
CA PHE A 10 -1.93 -6.96 -2.08
C PHE A 10 -2.52 -5.62 -1.62
N SER A 11 -3.83 -5.42 -1.70
CA SER A 11 -4.47 -4.24 -1.10
C SER A 11 -4.34 -4.24 0.42
N GLY A 12 -4.46 -5.41 1.07
CA GLY A 12 -4.23 -5.55 2.51
C GLY A 12 -2.75 -5.36 2.89
N PHE A 13 -1.84 -5.90 2.07
CA PHE A 13 -0.40 -5.65 2.24
C PHE A 13 -0.05 -4.16 2.13
N ALA A 14 -0.57 -3.47 1.11
CA ALA A 14 -0.37 -2.03 0.92
C ALA A 14 -0.96 -1.23 2.08
N ALA A 15 -2.13 -1.61 2.59
CA ALA A 15 -2.73 -0.99 3.78
C ALA A 15 -1.82 -1.14 5.01
N ASN A 16 -1.26 -2.33 5.25
CA ASN A 16 -0.30 -2.55 6.33
C ASN A 16 0.91 -1.61 6.20
N GLN A 17 1.54 -1.55 5.02
CA GLN A 17 2.69 -0.68 4.80
C GLN A 17 2.35 0.81 4.97
N MET A 18 1.19 1.24 4.48
CA MET A 18 0.69 2.61 4.68
C MET A 18 0.57 2.94 6.17
N LEU A 19 -0.04 2.06 6.96
CA LEU A 19 -0.24 2.24 8.40
C LEU A 19 1.07 2.18 9.17
N THR A 20 1.95 1.22 8.88
CA THR A 20 3.25 1.10 9.56
C THR A 20 4.09 2.35 9.33
N HIS A 21 4.29 2.76 8.08
CA HIS A 21 5.07 3.96 7.79
C HIS A 21 4.38 5.25 8.24
N GLY A 22 3.04 5.29 8.18
CA GLY A 22 2.25 6.40 8.70
C GLY A 22 2.42 6.57 10.21
N ALA A 23 2.38 5.48 10.97
CA ALA A 23 2.64 5.50 12.41
C ALA A 23 4.06 5.98 12.71
N LEU A 24 5.07 5.43 12.03
CA LEU A 24 6.47 5.85 12.20
C LEU A 24 6.68 7.34 11.89
N ALA A 25 6.04 7.85 10.83
CA ALA A 25 6.09 9.26 10.48
C ALA A 25 5.38 10.15 11.51
N ALA A 26 4.23 9.70 12.02
CA ALA A 26 3.43 10.43 13.01
C ALA A 26 4.16 10.53 14.36
N THR A 27 4.79 9.45 14.82
CA THR A 27 5.57 9.42 16.07
C THR A 27 6.95 10.07 15.93
N GLY A 28 7.43 10.29 14.70
CA GLY A 28 8.80 10.75 14.45
C GLY A 28 9.85 9.68 14.74
N THR A 29 9.47 8.40 14.68
CA THR A 29 10.39 7.29 14.90
C THR A 29 11.32 7.14 13.71
N GLU A 30 12.62 7.26 13.96
CA GLU A 30 13.67 7.05 12.97
C GLU A 30 14.54 5.86 13.38
N PHE A 31 14.92 5.05 12.40
CA PHE A 31 15.73 3.85 12.64
C PHE A 31 16.49 3.45 11.38
N THR A 32 17.50 2.59 11.53
CA THR A 32 18.32 2.10 10.41
C THR A 32 18.16 0.60 10.28
N VAL A 33 17.92 0.11 9.06
CA VAL A 33 17.86 -1.33 8.75
C VAL A 33 18.63 -1.58 7.46
N PHE A 34 19.54 -2.55 7.48
CA PHE A 34 20.41 -2.87 6.34
C PHE A 34 21.13 -1.65 5.72
N GLY A 35 21.50 -0.66 6.55
CA GLY A 35 22.14 0.58 6.10
C GLY A 35 21.20 1.63 5.51
N ILE A 36 19.89 1.40 5.51
CA ILE A 36 18.87 2.37 5.06
C ILE A 36 18.33 3.13 6.26
N ASN A 37 18.42 4.46 6.22
CA ASN A 37 17.89 5.33 7.25
C ASN A 37 16.41 5.64 6.97
N TYR A 38 15.54 5.11 7.81
CA TYR A 38 14.11 5.38 7.80
C TYR A 38 13.83 6.68 8.52
N THR A 39 14.07 7.80 7.81
CA THR A 39 13.78 9.15 8.32
C THR A 39 12.28 9.42 8.32
N ARG A 40 11.85 10.45 9.05
CA ARG A 40 10.45 10.89 9.03
C ARG A 40 9.96 11.20 7.61
N GLN A 41 10.80 11.84 6.80
CA GLN A 41 10.47 12.16 5.41
C GLN A 41 10.27 10.89 4.58
N LEU A 42 11.19 9.92 4.68
CA LEU A 42 11.09 8.66 3.96
C LEU A 42 9.84 7.86 4.37
N ASN A 43 9.55 7.79 5.67
CA ASN A 43 8.35 7.14 6.19
C ASN A 43 7.07 7.84 5.68
N THR A 44 7.06 9.18 5.65
CA THR A 44 5.91 9.94 5.12
C THR A 44 5.69 9.65 3.63
N THR A 45 6.75 9.70 2.83
CA THR A 45 6.68 9.38 1.40
C THR A 45 6.22 7.95 1.17
N ALA A 46 6.77 6.98 1.92
CA ALA A 46 6.36 5.58 1.83
C ALA A 46 4.87 5.42 2.16
N ALA A 47 4.38 6.04 3.24
CA ALA A 47 2.97 5.98 3.61
C ALA A 47 2.06 6.49 2.49
N ILE A 48 2.39 7.61 1.86
CA ILE A 48 1.62 8.17 0.73
C ILE A 48 1.60 7.22 -0.47
N VAL A 49 2.77 6.72 -0.87
CA VAL A 49 2.88 5.81 -2.03
C VAL A 49 2.08 4.53 -1.80
N TRP A 50 2.21 3.91 -0.62
CA TRP A 50 1.45 2.72 -0.27
C TRP A 50 -0.06 3.00 -0.18
N GLY A 51 -0.46 4.17 0.30
CA GLY A 51 -1.86 4.60 0.30
C GLY A 51 -2.44 4.71 -1.12
N ILE A 52 -1.71 5.29 -2.06
CA ILE A 52 -2.13 5.37 -3.47
C ILE A 52 -2.25 3.97 -4.09
N LEU A 53 -1.26 3.09 -3.88
CA LEU A 53 -1.29 1.71 -4.36
C LEU A 53 -2.46 0.92 -3.77
N MET A 54 -2.72 1.08 -2.48
CA MET A 54 -3.88 0.47 -1.80
C MET A 54 -5.18 0.87 -2.51
N LEU A 55 -5.40 2.18 -2.73
CA LEU A 55 -6.62 2.67 -3.39
C LEU A 55 -6.74 2.16 -4.83
N ALA A 56 -5.65 2.13 -5.59
CA ALA A 56 -5.63 1.59 -6.95
C ALA A 56 -5.97 0.09 -6.99
N LEU A 57 -5.44 -0.70 -6.05
CA LEU A 57 -5.71 -2.13 -5.95
C LEU A 57 -7.16 -2.41 -5.51
N ILE A 58 -7.68 -1.64 -4.55
CA ILE A 58 -9.09 -1.71 -4.14
C ILE A 58 -10.00 -1.42 -5.34
N TYR A 59 -9.70 -0.36 -6.09
CA TYR A 59 -10.44 -0.02 -7.30
C TYR A 59 -10.41 -1.17 -8.32
N TYR A 60 -9.23 -1.74 -8.61
CA TYR A 60 -9.11 -2.84 -9.56
C TYR A 60 -9.84 -4.12 -9.10
N ALA A 61 -9.71 -4.50 -7.82
CA ALA A 61 -10.24 -5.75 -7.30
C ALA A 61 -11.77 -5.76 -7.16
N TRP A 62 -12.38 -4.62 -6.79
CA TRP A 62 -13.82 -4.52 -6.53
C TRP A 62 -14.60 -3.69 -7.56
N MET A 63 -14.06 -2.56 -8.02
CA MET A 63 -14.82 -1.59 -8.84
C MET A 63 -14.63 -1.78 -10.34
N ARG A 64 -13.49 -2.31 -10.80
CA ARG A 64 -13.28 -2.66 -12.22
C ARG A 64 -14.11 -3.91 -12.60
N ARG A 65 -15.40 -3.70 -12.84
CA ARG A 65 -16.38 -4.69 -13.34
C ARG A 65 -16.90 -4.36 -14.75
N GLY A 66 -16.21 -3.50 -15.51
CA GLY A 66 -16.69 -2.98 -16.79
C GLY A 66 -16.15 -3.58 -18.10
N GLU A 67 -15.06 -4.36 -18.11
CA GLU A 67 -14.36 -4.69 -19.38
C GLU A 67 -14.24 -6.19 -19.67
N THR A 68 -14.99 -7.04 -18.97
CA THR A 68 -15.05 -8.47 -19.34
C THR A 68 -16.41 -9.06 -19.02
N GLY A 69 -17.45 -8.32 -19.42
CA GLY A 69 -18.77 -8.88 -19.70
C GLY A 69 -18.75 -9.64 -21.03
N GLN A 70 -17.96 -10.70 -21.11
CA GLN A 70 -18.21 -11.82 -22.01
C GLN A 70 -18.19 -13.07 -21.15
N ARG A 71 -19.37 -13.46 -20.66
CA ARG A 71 -19.90 -14.81 -20.49
C ARG A 71 -21.15 -14.75 -19.64
#